data_AF-X0V2L1-F1
#
_entry.id   AF-X0V2L1-F1
#
_cell.length_a   1.000
_cell.length_b   1.000
_cell.length_c   1.000
_cell.angle_alpha   90.00
_cell.angle_beta   90.00
_cell.angle_gamma   90.00
#
_symmetry.space_group_name_H-M   'P 1'
#
loop_
_entity.id
_entity.type
_entity.pdbx_description
1 polymer ?
#
loop_
_entity_poly.entity_id
_entity_poly.type
_entity_poly.pdbx_seq_one_letter_code
_entity_poly.pdbx_strand_id
1 'polypeptide(L)'
;ANVAGDIGGDDLKDTSMFKALTGRSLVSGQRKFLPPVTFVNYSKFIFACNELPFAYDNSRGFWDRWILLEYPFTFVEAGEVDADKNFKLRDENVIEKITTKEELSGLLNKFLDGLNNLILNKSFSTTKGTGEIKNLWIRRSNSVMAFCLDMITDDYEGHITKKQFRKRYVDYCKEHKIQPKSDYVIKRTLGEMFGASEGTRDIVGSKYERSWEGVKWK
;
A
#
# COMPACT_ATOMS: atom_id res chain seq x y z
N ALA A 1 -18.42 8.91 -9.78
CA ALA A 1 -17.21 8.14 -9.41
C ALA A 1 -17.65 6.89 -8.65
N ASN A 2 -16.77 5.89 -8.50
CA ASN A 2 -16.96 4.78 -7.57
C ASN A 2 -16.06 5.03 -6.35
N VAL A 3 -16.66 5.24 -5.18
CA VAL A 3 -15.96 5.74 -3.99
C VAL A 3 -16.17 4.79 -2.83
N ALA A 4 -15.09 4.39 -2.16
CA ALA A 4 -15.14 3.64 -0.91
C ALA A 4 -14.35 4.40 0.17
N GLY A 5 -15.02 4.70 1.29
CA GLY A 5 -14.46 5.48 2.38
C GLY A 5 -13.51 4.72 3.30
N ASP A 6 -13.53 3.38 3.23
CA ASP A 6 -12.59 2.51 3.94
C ASP A 6 -12.42 1.23 3.13
N ILE A 7 -11.23 1.03 2.59
CA ILE A 7 -10.82 -0.31 2.15
C ILE A 7 -10.08 -0.95 3.32
N GLY A 8 -10.66 -2.02 3.87
CA GLY A 8 -10.03 -2.76 4.97
C GLY A 8 -8.65 -3.30 4.58
N GLY A 9 -7.90 -3.78 5.56
CA GLY A 9 -6.53 -4.29 5.37
C GLY A 9 -6.43 -5.67 4.70
N ASP A 10 -7.53 -6.19 4.13
CA ASP A 10 -7.54 -7.50 3.49
C ASP A 10 -6.68 -7.51 2.22
N ASP A 11 -5.88 -8.56 2.06
CA ASP A 11 -4.97 -8.65 0.92
C ASP A 11 -5.72 -8.69 -0.42
N LEU A 12 -5.19 -7.96 -1.41
CA LEU A 12 -5.60 -7.99 -2.81
C LEU A 12 -5.06 -9.25 -3.50
N LYS A 13 -5.81 -10.35 -3.37
CA LYS A 13 -5.48 -11.65 -3.98
C LYS A 13 -5.78 -11.72 -5.47
N ASP A 14 -6.98 -11.30 -5.88
CA ASP A 14 -7.38 -11.25 -7.28
C ASP A 14 -7.57 -9.80 -7.74
N THR A 15 -6.74 -9.39 -8.69
CA THR A 15 -6.73 -8.05 -9.27
C THR A 15 -7.32 -8.03 -10.69
N SER A 16 -7.81 -9.15 -11.20
CA SER A 16 -8.23 -9.31 -12.59
C SER A 16 -9.43 -8.42 -12.90
N MET A 17 -10.45 -8.44 -12.05
CA MET A 17 -11.63 -7.59 -12.20
C MET A 17 -11.27 -6.10 -12.09
N PHE A 18 -10.40 -5.75 -11.14
CA PHE A 18 -9.90 -4.38 -11.00
C PHE A 18 -9.20 -3.89 -12.28
N LYS A 19 -8.32 -4.72 -12.86
CA LYS A 19 -7.61 -4.41 -14.12
C LYS A 19 -8.56 -4.27 -15.30
N ALA A 20 -9.62 -5.08 -15.38
CA ALA A 20 -10.65 -5.00 -16.41
C ALA A 20 -11.47 -3.70 -16.29
N LEU A 21 -11.94 -3.39 -15.07
CA LEU A 21 -12.74 -2.19 -14.80
C LEU A 21 -11.97 -0.89 -15.03
N THR A 22 -10.68 -0.85 -14.70
CA THR A 22 -9.82 0.32 -14.93
C THR A 22 -9.26 0.38 -16.35
N GLY A 23 -9.16 -0.77 -17.04
CA GLY A 23 -8.61 -0.90 -18.38
C GLY A 23 -9.60 -0.66 -19.52
N ARG A 24 -10.84 -0.22 -19.22
CA ARG A 24 -11.94 -0.05 -20.19
C ARG A 24 -12.31 -1.34 -20.92
N SER A 25 -12.11 -2.49 -20.28
CA SER A 25 -12.62 -3.75 -20.80
C SER A 25 -14.14 -3.80 -20.68
N LEU A 26 -14.76 -4.58 -21.57
CA LEU A 26 -16.17 -4.90 -21.48
C LEU A 26 -16.40 -5.84 -20.28
N VAL A 27 -17.25 -5.43 -19.35
CA VAL A 27 -17.56 -6.20 -18.13
C VAL A 27 -19.05 -6.48 -18.04
N SER A 28 -19.41 -7.63 -17.45
CA SER A 28 -20.80 -7.99 -17.18
C SER A 28 -21.13 -7.72 -15.71
N GLY A 29 -22.10 -6.83 -15.47
CA GLY A 29 -22.63 -6.52 -14.16
C GLY A 29 -23.94 -7.27 -13.92
N GLN A 30 -23.98 -8.08 -12.87
CA GLN A 30 -25.21 -8.71 -12.42
C GLN A 30 -26.08 -7.69 -11.67
N ARG A 31 -27.37 -7.67 -12.01
CA ARG A 31 -28.37 -6.85 -11.33
C ARG A 31 -29.34 -7.79 -10.64
N LYS A 32 -29.55 -7.59 -9.34
CA LYS A 32 -30.40 -8.50 -8.55
C LYS A 32 -31.80 -8.57 -9.16
N PHE A 33 -32.26 -9.79 -9.47
CA PHE A 33 -33.56 -10.07 -10.10
C PHE A 33 -33.80 -9.43 -11.48
N LEU A 34 -32.74 -9.03 -12.19
CA LEU A 34 -32.81 -8.45 -13.52
C LEU A 34 -31.77 -9.09 -14.45
N PRO A 35 -31.96 -9.03 -15.77
CA PRO A 35 -30.94 -9.47 -16.72
C PRO A 35 -29.61 -8.72 -16.49
N PRO A 36 -28.46 -9.41 -16.63
CA PRO A 36 -27.16 -8.77 -16.52
C PRO A 36 -26.99 -7.69 -17.60
N VAL A 37 -26.14 -6.71 -17.30
CA VAL A 37 -25.77 -5.66 -18.27
C VAL A 37 -24.30 -5.74 -18.60
N THR A 38 -24.00 -5.57 -19.88
CA THR A 38 -22.63 -5.54 -20.37
C THR A 38 -22.25 -4.10 -20.67
N PHE A 39 -21.18 -3.60 -20.08
CA PHE A 39 -20.79 -2.19 -20.19
C PHE A 39 -19.28 -2.00 -20.13
N VAL A 40 -18.83 -0.83 -20.59
CA VAL A 40 -17.46 -0.34 -20.36
C VAL A 40 -17.49 0.59 -19.17
N ASN A 41 -16.65 0.32 -18.17
CA ASN A 41 -16.58 1.17 -16.99
C ASN A 41 -15.86 2.50 -17.29
N TYR A 42 -16.57 3.61 -17.11
CA TYR A 42 -16.01 4.97 -17.17
C TYR A 42 -15.76 5.57 -15.78
N SER A 43 -16.24 4.91 -14.72
CA SER A 43 -16.07 5.42 -13.36
C SER A 43 -14.60 5.38 -12.95
N LYS A 44 -14.16 6.44 -12.26
CA LYS A 44 -12.90 6.44 -11.52
C LYS A 44 -13.12 5.86 -10.13
N PHE A 45 -12.20 5.02 -9.71
CA PHE A 45 -12.18 4.45 -8.36
C PHE A 45 -11.41 5.37 -7.43
N ILE A 46 -12.01 5.69 -6.29
CA ILE A 46 -11.41 6.51 -5.24
C ILE A 46 -11.55 5.73 -3.94
N PHE A 47 -10.43 5.47 -3.29
CA PHE A 47 -10.36 4.69 -2.06
C PHE A 47 -9.70 5.53 -0.98
N ALA A 48 -10.29 5.52 0.20
CA ALA A 48 -9.61 5.97 1.43
C ALA A 48 -9.26 4.75 2.27
N CYS A 49 -8.09 4.79 2.91
CA CYS A 49 -7.61 3.74 3.81
C CYS A 49 -6.61 4.30 4.80
N ASN A 50 -6.58 3.68 5.99
CA ASN A 50 -5.55 3.94 6.99
C ASN A 50 -4.32 3.05 6.78
N GLU A 51 -4.55 1.81 6.32
CA GLU A 51 -3.51 0.85 5.98
C GLU A 51 -3.67 0.41 4.53
N LEU A 52 -2.57 0.36 3.78
CA LEU A 52 -2.60 -0.13 2.40
C LEU A 52 -2.70 -1.66 2.39
N PRO A 53 -3.65 -2.25 1.67
CA PRO A 53 -3.76 -3.71 1.59
C PRO A 53 -2.56 -4.30 0.86
N PHE A 54 -2.13 -5.49 1.27
CA PHE A 54 -1.06 -6.19 0.57
C PHE A 54 -1.52 -6.63 -0.81
N ALA A 55 -0.69 -6.46 -1.84
CA ALA A 55 -1.00 -6.88 -3.20
C ALA A 55 -0.04 -7.97 -3.68
N TYR A 56 -0.57 -9.14 -4.06
CA TYR A 56 0.24 -10.22 -4.64
C TYR A 56 0.62 -9.96 -6.10
N ASP A 57 -0.13 -9.10 -6.80
CA ASP A 57 0.09 -8.78 -8.20
C ASP A 57 1.30 -7.85 -8.39
N ASN A 58 2.38 -8.40 -8.93
CA ASN A 58 3.61 -7.67 -9.21
C ASN A 58 3.69 -7.07 -10.63
N SER A 59 2.66 -7.26 -11.45
CA SER A 59 2.65 -6.84 -12.85
C SER A 59 2.60 -5.32 -13.00
N ARG A 60 3.32 -4.80 -14.01
CA ARG A 60 3.27 -3.38 -14.36
C ARG A 60 1.85 -2.90 -14.63
N GLY A 61 1.03 -3.74 -15.27
CA GLY A 61 -0.37 -3.42 -15.54
C GLY A 61 -1.15 -3.08 -14.28
N PHE A 62 -0.95 -3.79 -13.17
CA PHE A 62 -1.60 -3.44 -11.91
C PHE A 62 -1.12 -2.09 -11.37
N TRP A 63 0.21 -1.89 -11.32
CA TRP A 63 0.81 -0.71 -10.68
C TRP A 63 0.61 0.59 -11.46
N ASP A 64 0.56 0.56 -12.80
CA ASP A 64 0.34 1.74 -13.65
C ASP A 64 -1.05 2.40 -13.44
N ARG A 65 -1.97 1.73 -12.72
CA ARG A 65 -3.34 2.20 -12.48
C ARG A 65 -3.53 2.98 -11.19
N TRP A 66 -2.54 2.97 -10.29
CA TRP A 66 -2.64 3.58 -8.97
C TRP A 66 -2.10 5.01 -8.97
N ILE A 67 -2.82 5.88 -8.27
CA ILE A 67 -2.35 7.21 -7.87
C ILE A 67 -2.47 7.24 -6.35
N LEU A 68 -1.34 7.22 -5.66
CA LEU A 68 -1.30 7.21 -4.21
C LEU A 68 -1.15 8.65 -3.70
N LEU A 69 -2.13 9.10 -2.90
CA LEU A 69 -2.11 10.40 -2.23
C LEU A 69 -1.88 10.18 -0.74
N GLU A 70 -0.83 10.80 -0.21
CA GLU A 70 -0.48 10.74 1.20
C GLU A 70 -0.98 12.02 1.88
N TYR A 71 -1.75 11.88 2.96
CA TYR A 71 -2.19 13.00 3.79
C TYR A 71 -1.31 13.04 5.04
N PRO A 72 -0.31 13.94 5.10
CA PRO A 72 0.71 13.89 6.16
C PRO A 72 0.26 14.51 7.48
N PHE A 73 -0.88 15.22 7.50
CA PHE A 73 -1.33 15.98 8.65
C PHE A 73 -2.38 15.22 9.46
N THR A 74 -2.27 15.32 10.78
CA THR A 74 -3.30 14.87 11.73
C THR A 74 -3.96 16.10 12.35
N PHE A 75 -5.28 16.14 12.37
CA PHE A 75 -6.04 17.26 12.91
C PHE A 75 -6.48 16.96 14.34
N VAL A 76 -5.96 17.72 15.31
CA VAL A 76 -6.08 17.49 16.76
C VAL A 76 -6.62 18.73 17.49
N GLU A 77 -7.03 18.57 18.75
CA GLU A 77 -7.49 19.70 19.57
C GLU A 77 -6.34 20.67 19.91
N ALA A 78 -6.69 21.91 20.29
CA ALA A 78 -5.70 22.98 20.54
C ALA A 78 -4.61 22.60 21.57
N GLY A 79 -4.95 21.80 22.57
CA GLY A 79 -4.01 21.35 23.60
C GLY A 79 -3.02 20.28 23.13
N GLU A 80 -3.25 19.67 21.97
CA GLU A 80 -2.43 18.57 21.43
C GLU A 80 -1.57 19.00 20.23
N VAL A 81 -1.71 20.25 19.78
CA VAL A 81 -0.92 20.77 18.65
C VAL A 81 0.55 20.80 19.03
N ASP A 82 1.35 20.11 18.21
CA ASP A 82 2.79 19.97 18.41
C ASP A 82 3.47 20.34 17.08
N ALA A 83 4.35 21.35 17.11
CA ALA A 83 5.02 21.87 15.93
C ALA A 83 6.09 20.91 15.37
N ASP A 84 6.62 20.02 16.20
CA ASP A 84 7.58 18.99 15.80
C ASP A 84 6.89 17.76 15.18
N LYS A 85 5.55 17.70 15.27
CA LYS A 85 4.72 16.71 14.60
C LYS A 85 3.91 17.39 13.49
N ASN A 86 3.43 16.61 12.52
CA ASN A 86 2.52 17.11 11.50
C ASN A 86 1.09 17.34 12.04
N PHE A 87 0.96 17.86 13.26
CA PHE A 87 -0.32 18.09 13.91
C PHE A 87 -0.83 19.49 13.58
N LYS A 88 -2.12 19.57 13.23
CA LYS A 88 -2.82 20.80 12.89
C LYS A 88 -4.05 20.94 13.76
N LEU A 89 -4.47 22.18 14.02
CA LEU A 89 -5.68 22.44 14.78
C LEU A 89 -6.89 21.89 14.00
N ARG A 90 -7.69 21.06 14.66
CA ARG A 90 -8.96 20.56 14.14
C ARG A 90 -9.99 21.68 14.13
N ASP A 91 -10.69 21.80 13.01
CA ASP A 91 -11.84 22.69 12.87
C ASP A 91 -13.11 21.85 12.87
N GLU A 92 -13.90 21.95 13.94
CA GLU A 92 -15.14 21.17 14.11
C GLU A 92 -16.20 21.51 13.06
N ASN A 93 -16.16 22.74 12.53
CA ASN A 93 -17.11 23.24 11.54
C ASN A 93 -16.53 23.21 10.12
N VAL A 94 -15.48 22.41 9.88
CA VAL A 94 -14.77 22.38 8.59
C VAL A 94 -15.71 22.06 7.42
N ILE A 95 -16.65 21.12 7.61
CA ILE A 95 -17.57 20.72 6.55
C ILE A 95 -18.49 21.89 6.17
N GLU A 96 -19.07 22.60 7.14
CA GLU A 96 -19.92 23.76 6.88
C GLU A 96 -19.16 24.87 6.15
N LYS A 97 -17.91 25.11 6.55
CA LYS A 97 -17.04 26.12 5.92
C LYS A 97 -16.70 25.80 4.47
N ILE A 98 -16.37 24.55 4.15
CA ILE A 98 -15.96 24.14 2.78
C ILE A 98 -17.15 23.81 1.86
N THR A 99 -18.36 23.68 2.41
CA THR A 99 -19.58 23.37 1.65
C THR A 99 -20.49 24.57 1.40
N THR A 100 -20.00 25.79 1.67
CA THR A 100 -20.70 27.01 1.25
C THR A 100 -20.87 27.05 -0.26
N LYS A 101 -21.88 27.78 -0.75
CA LYS A 101 -22.16 27.86 -2.20
C LYS A 101 -20.98 28.44 -2.96
N GLU A 102 -20.32 29.43 -2.37
CA GLU A 102 -19.16 30.12 -2.91
C GLU A 102 -17.96 29.17 -2.99
N GLU A 103 -17.65 28.42 -1.92
CA GLU A 103 -16.55 27.44 -1.90
C GLU A 103 -16.80 26.28 -2.86
N LEU A 104 -18.03 25.75 -2.93
CA LEU A 104 -18.37 24.68 -3.89
C LEU A 104 -18.27 25.16 -5.35
N SER A 105 -18.68 26.39 -5.62
CA SER A 105 -18.52 27.02 -6.94
C SER A 105 -17.03 27.22 -7.28
N GLY A 106 -16.24 27.70 -6.32
CA GLY A 106 -14.79 27.83 -6.45
C GLY A 106 -14.09 26.49 -6.69
N LEU A 107 -14.49 25.45 -5.95
CA LEU A 107 -13.98 24.09 -6.10
C LEU A 107 -14.32 23.51 -7.48
N LEU A 108 -15.53 23.75 -7.98
CA LEU A 108 -15.93 23.36 -9.33
C LEU A 108 -15.02 24.02 -10.38
N ASN A 109 -14.73 25.32 -10.25
CA ASN A 109 -13.81 26.00 -11.17
C ASN A 109 -12.42 25.35 -11.15
N LYS A 110 -11.90 24.98 -9.98
CA LYS A 110 -10.64 24.23 -9.86
C LYS A 110 -10.71 22.85 -10.52
N PHE A 111 -11.84 22.15 -10.44
CA PHE A 111 -12.03 20.89 -11.15
C PHE A 111 -12.10 21.06 -12.66
N LEU A 112 -12.68 22.16 -13.16
CA LEU A 112 -12.69 22.47 -14.59
C LEU A 112 -11.28 22.77 -15.12
N ASP A 113 -10.48 23.53 -14.37
CA ASP A 113 -9.05 23.74 -14.70
C ASP A 113 -8.29 22.41 -14.74
N GLY A 114 -8.50 21.55 -13.72
CA GLY A 114 -7.91 20.22 -13.66
C GLY A 114 -8.35 19.31 -14.80
N LEU A 115 -9.63 19.38 -15.20
CA LEU A 115 -10.17 18.64 -16.33
C LEU A 115 -9.53 19.09 -17.65
N ASN A 116 -9.36 20.39 -17.86
CA ASN A 116 -8.69 20.92 -19.04
C ASN A 116 -7.25 20.37 -19.15
N ASN A 117 -6.50 20.42 -18.05
CA ASN A 117 -5.15 19.84 -17.99
C ASN A 117 -5.14 18.34 -18.28
N LEU A 118 -6.11 17.58 -17.74
CA LEU A 118 -6.23 16.15 -17.99
C LEU A 118 -6.53 15.84 -19.46
N ILE A 119 -7.37 16.63 -20.11
CA ILE A 119 -7.70 16.48 -21.53
C ILE A 119 -6.47 16.76 -22.40
N LEU A 120 -5.74 17.85 -22.10
CA LEU A 120 -4.54 18.24 -22.84
C LEU A 120 -3.40 17.21 -22.67
N ASN A 121 -3.12 16.80 -21.44
CA ASN A 121 -2.01 15.91 -21.12
C ASN A 121 -2.34 14.43 -21.37
N LYS A 122 -3.62 14.08 -21.48
CA LYS A 122 -4.14 12.69 -21.58
C LYS A 122 -3.73 11.78 -20.41
N SER A 123 -3.23 12.36 -19.33
CA SER A 123 -2.79 11.68 -18.12
C SER A 123 -3.09 12.51 -16.89
N PHE A 124 -3.27 11.85 -15.76
CA PHE A 124 -3.33 12.54 -14.47
C PHE A 124 -1.95 13.10 -14.12
N SER A 125 -1.94 14.23 -13.41
CA SER A 125 -0.74 14.69 -12.72
C SER A 125 -0.42 13.70 -11.60
N THR A 126 0.74 13.06 -11.67
CA THR A 126 1.23 12.16 -10.62
C THR A 126 2.50 12.74 -10.00
N THR A 127 2.67 12.54 -8.70
CA THR A 127 3.85 13.01 -7.96
C THR A 127 4.99 12.01 -8.00
N LYS A 128 4.69 10.73 -8.29
CA LYS A 128 5.62 9.60 -8.23
C LYS A 128 5.41 8.68 -9.45
N GLY A 129 6.49 8.06 -9.93
CA GLY A 129 6.44 7.08 -11.01
C GLY A 129 5.88 5.72 -10.55
N THR A 130 5.44 4.87 -11.48
CA THR A 130 4.88 3.53 -11.16
C THR A 130 5.77 2.71 -10.21
N GLY A 131 7.08 2.71 -10.44
CA GLY A 131 8.03 1.99 -9.61
C GLY A 131 8.09 2.53 -8.17
N GLU A 132 8.01 3.84 -8.00
CA GLU A 132 8.00 4.48 -6.68
C GLU A 132 6.68 4.23 -5.95
N ILE A 133 5.54 4.26 -6.65
CA ILE A 133 4.23 3.90 -6.07
C ILE A 133 4.25 2.46 -5.60
N LYS A 134 4.74 1.52 -6.43
CA LYS A 134 4.91 0.12 -6.05
C LYS A 134 5.78 -0.03 -4.81
N ASN A 135 6.95 0.61 -4.79
CA ASN A 135 7.88 0.52 -3.66
C ASN A 135 7.27 1.11 -2.38
N LEU A 136 6.65 2.27 -2.47
CA LEU A 136 5.99 2.92 -1.34
C LEU A 136 4.82 2.08 -0.81
N TRP A 137 4.01 1.52 -1.70
CA TRP A 137 2.88 0.66 -1.36
C TRP A 137 3.35 -0.60 -0.65
N ILE A 138 4.32 -1.31 -1.24
CA ILE A 138 4.90 -2.51 -0.65
C ILE A 138 5.48 -2.20 0.73
N ARG A 139 6.28 -1.14 0.84
CA ARG A 139 6.91 -0.74 2.11
C ARG A 139 5.89 -0.44 3.20
N ARG A 140 4.73 0.12 2.85
CA ARG A 140 3.65 0.44 3.80
C ARG A 140 2.74 -0.74 4.11
N SER A 141 2.49 -1.62 3.14
CA SER A 141 1.59 -2.78 3.30
C SER A 141 2.23 -3.91 4.10
N ASN A 142 3.55 -4.12 4.00
CA ASN A 142 4.24 -5.20 4.69
C ASN A 142 5.68 -4.80 5.08
N SER A 143 5.89 -4.54 6.37
CA SER A 143 7.20 -4.18 6.93
C SER A 143 8.25 -5.27 6.77
N VAL A 144 7.85 -6.55 6.76
CA VAL A 144 8.77 -7.66 6.50
C VAL A 144 9.25 -7.60 5.05
N MET A 145 8.35 -7.36 4.11
CA MET A 145 8.71 -7.24 2.69
C MET A 145 9.65 -6.05 2.46
N ALA A 146 9.38 -4.92 3.11
CA ALA A 146 10.27 -3.76 3.09
C ALA A 146 11.69 -4.12 3.56
N PHE A 147 11.78 -4.76 4.72
CA PHE A 147 13.03 -5.22 5.29
C PHE A 147 13.75 -6.22 4.37
N CYS A 148 13.03 -7.17 3.81
CA CYS A 148 13.58 -8.14 2.87
C CYS A 148 14.14 -7.48 1.62
N LEU A 149 13.43 -6.51 1.03
CA LEU A 149 13.90 -5.78 -0.14
C LEU A 149 15.19 -5.00 0.14
N ASP A 150 15.37 -4.50 1.36
CA ASP A 150 16.53 -3.67 1.70
C ASP A 150 17.73 -4.49 2.20
N MET A 151 17.47 -5.56 2.95
CA MET A 151 18.50 -6.24 3.76
C MET A 151 18.78 -7.68 3.34
N ILE A 152 17.94 -8.29 2.48
CA ILE A 152 18.01 -9.72 2.16
C ILE A 152 18.20 -9.92 0.65
N THR A 153 19.04 -10.88 0.30
CA THR A 153 19.18 -11.40 -1.07
C THR A 153 19.08 -12.92 -1.06
N ASP A 154 18.65 -13.50 -2.17
CA ASP A 154 18.63 -14.94 -2.41
C ASP A 154 20.04 -15.52 -2.43
N ASP A 155 20.21 -16.67 -1.77
CA ASP A 155 21.44 -17.47 -1.80
C ASP A 155 21.11 -18.90 -1.39
N TYR A 156 21.23 -19.85 -2.32
CA TYR A 156 20.85 -21.25 -2.11
C TYR A 156 21.59 -21.92 -0.94
N GLU A 157 22.86 -21.57 -0.73
CA GLU A 157 23.67 -22.08 0.39
C GLU A 157 23.64 -21.16 1.61
N GLY A 158 23.11 -19.95 1.42
CA GLY A 158 22.98 -18.92 2.43
C GLY A 158 21.97 -19.28 3.50
N HIS A 159 22.28 -18.88 4.72
CA HIS A 159 21.36 -19.00 5.84
C HIS A 159 21.47 -17.81 6.78
N ILE A 160 20.36 -17.51 7.46
CA ILE A 160 20.27 -16.51 8.50
C ILE A 160 19.57 -17.15 9.69
N THR A 161 20.17 -17.09 10.88
CA THR A 161 19.51 -17.58 12.10
C THR A 161 18.24 -16.77 12.37
N LYS A 162 17.16 -17.44 12.82
CA LYS A 162 15.89 -16.76 13.11
C LYS A 162 16.04 -15.67 14.16
N LYS A 163 16.95 -15.88 15.13
CA LYS A 163 17.27 -14.92 16.17
C LYS A 163 17.93 -13.65 15.60
N GLN A 164 18.93 -13.80 14.73
CA GLN A 164 19.55 -12.66 14.04
C GLN A 164 18.55 -11.94 13.13
N PHE A 165 17.75 -12.70 12.38
CA PHE A 165 16.71 -12.13 11.52
C PHE A 165 15.75 -11.27 12.32
N ARG A 166 15.16 -11.83 13.40
CA ARG A 166 14.20 -11.13 14.25
C ARG A 166 14.80 -9.87 14.86
N LYS A 167 16.04 -9.94 15.35
CA LYS A 167 16.74 -8.79 15.94
C LYS A 167 16.89 -7.66 14.91
N ARG A 168 17.54 -7.91 13.77
CA ARG A 168 17.75 -6.90 12.72
C ARG A 168 16.43 -6.36 12.18
N TYR A 169 15.41 -7.21 12.03
CA TYR A 169 14.09 -6.79 11.59
C TYR A 169 13.42 -5.83 12.57
N VAL A 170 13.46 -6.13 13.87
CA VAL A 170 12.89 -5.24 14.90
C VAL A 170 13.66 -3.91 14.96
N ASP A 171 14.98 -3.94 14.82
CA ASP A 171 15.80 -2.73 14.80
C ASP A 171 15.47 -1.86 13.57
N TYR A 172 15.34 -2.47 12.39
CA TYR A 172 14.88 -1.79 11.17
C TYR A 172 13.48 -1.19 11.34
N CYS A 173 12.53 -1.92 11.93
CA CYS A 173 11.20 -1.41 12.23
C CYS A 173 11.25 -0.17 13.13
N LYS A 174 12.12 -0.15 14.16
CA LYS A 174 12.29 1.01 15.04
C LYS A 174 12.88 2.21 14.31
N GLU A 175 13.91 1.99 13.51
CA GLU A 175 14.56 3.05 12.71
C GLU A 175 13.58 3.73 11.77
N HIS A 176 12.74 2.94 11.10
CA HIS A 176 11.73 3.44 10.17
C HIS A 176 10.39 3.82 10.83
N LYS A 177 10.27 3.72 12.16
CA LYS A 177 9.03 3.98 12.92
C LYS A 177 7.82 3.16 12.45
N ILE A 178 8.04 1.89 12.10
CA ILE A 178 7.02 0.95 11.61
C ILE A 178 6.80 -0.15 12.66
N GLN A 179 5.56 -0.64 12.80
CA GLN A 179 5.24 -1.74 13.72
C GLN A 179 5.72 -3.10 13.18
N PRO A 180 6.44 -3.91 13.98
CA PRO A 180 6.91 -5.22 13.56
C PRO A 180 5.78 -6.25 13.49
N LYS A 181 5.67 -6.95 12.35
CA LYS A 181 4.72 -8.06 12.14
C LYS A 181 5.14 -9.37 12.83
N SER A 182 4.19 -10.31 12.93
CA SER A 182 4.37 -11.62 13.57
C SER A 182 5.29 -12.57 12.77
N ASP A 183 5.79 -13.62 13.43
CA ASP A 183 6.65 -14.62 12.77
C ASP A 183 5.92 -15.39 11.67
N TYR A 184 4.58 -15.50 11.75
CA TYR A 184 3.76 -16.06 10.67
C TYR A 184 3.89 -15.25 9.38
N VAL A 185 3.81 -13.92 9.48
CA VAL A 185 3.98 -13.01 8.34
C VAL A 185 5.41 -13.12 7.80
N ILE A 186 6.41 -13.20 8.69
CA ILE A 186 7.81 -13.39 8.30
C ILE A 186 8.00 -14.66 7.48
N LYS A 187 7.51 -15.80 7.98
CA LYS A 187 7.61 -17.09 7.31
C LYS A 187 6.98 -17.03 5.92
N ARG A 188 5.76 -16.48 5.84
CA ARG A 188 5.01 -16.38 4.59
C ARG A 188 5.74 -15.52 3.56
N THR A 189 6.18 -14.32 3.96
CA THR A 189 6.88 -13.39 3.08
C THR A 189 8.21 -13.96 2.58
N LEU A 190 9.01 -14.60 3.46
CA LEU A 190 10.27 -15.22 3.05
C LEU A 190 10.07 -16.39 2.07
N GLY A 191 9.05 -17.22 2.31
CA GLY A 191 8.69 -18.31 1.40
C GLY A 191 8.20 -17.82 0.03
N GLU A 192 7.33 -16.82 0.00
CA GLU A 192 6.77 -16.26 -1.25
C GLU A 192 7.80 -15.47 -2.07
N MET A 193 8.72 -14.75 -1.42
CA MET A 193 9.69 -13.90 -2.12
C MET A 193 10.97 -14.62 -2.54
N PHE A 194 11.48 -15.53 -1.71
CA PHE A 194 12.81 -16.14 -1.91
C PHE A 194 12.77 -17.67 -1.98
N GLY A 195 11.60 -18.29 -1.82
CA GLY A 195 11.52 -19.75 -1.65
C GLY A 195 12.21 -20.25 -0.37
N ALA A 196 12.42 -19.35 0.60
CA ALA A 196 13.17 -19.68 1.82
C ALA A 196 12.44 -20.72 2.66
N SER A 197 13.20 -21.60 3.31
CA SER A 197 12.68 -22.69 4.13
C SER A 197 13.20 -22.62 5.57
N GLU A 198 12.55 -23.36 6.47
CA GLU A 198 12.98 -23.45 7.86
C GLU A 198 14.03 -24.56 7.99
N GLY A 199 15.22 -24.20 8.44
CA GLY A 199 16.31 -25.12 8.76
C GLY A 199 16.63 -25.13 10.25
N THR A 200 17.49 -26.07 10.63
CA THR A 200 18.15 -26.09 11.94
C THR A 200 19.62 -26.37 11.70
N ARG A 201 20.51 -25.57 12.30
CA ARG A 201 21.96 -25.68 12.15
C ARG A 201 22.61 -25.92 13.50
N ASP A 202 23.67 -26.73 13.49
CA ASP A 202 24.52 -26.97 14.65
C ASP A 202 25.39 -25.75 14.95
N ILE A 203 25.39 -25.34 16.21
CA ILE A 203 26.35 -24.41 16.78
C ILE A 203 27.35 -25.23 17.61
N VAL A 204 28.62 -24.80 17.57
CA VAL A 204 29.71 -25.34 18.38
C VAL A 204 29.23 -25.59 19.83
N GLY A 205 29.27 -26.86 20.25
CA GLY A 205 28.83 -27.29 21.58
C GLY A 205 27.43 -27.90 21.68
N SER A 206 26.95 -28.60 20.65
CA SER A 206 25.69 -29.38 20.66
C SER A 206 24.42 -28.53 20.89
N LYS A 207 24.44 -27.27 20.46
CA LYS A 207 23.28 -26.39 20.48
C LYS A 207 22.76 -26.21 19.06
N TYR A 208 21.48 -26.48 18.86
CA TYR A 208 20.80 -26.28 17.59
C TYR A 208 20.14 -24.90 17.57
N GLU A 209 20.33 -24.14 16.49
CA GLU A 209 19.60 -22.89 16.27
C GLU A 209 18.78 -22.98 14.98
N ARG A 210 17.56 -22.45 15.06
CA ARG A 210 16.65 -22.41 13.92
C ARG A 210 17.11 -21.33 12.94
N SER A 211 17.12 -21.66 11.66
CA SER A 211 17.56 -20.79 10.57
C SER A 211 16.48 -20.65 9.49
N TRP A 212 16.58 -19.55 8.74
CA TRP A 212 16.02 -19.42 7.41
C TRP A 212 17.11 -19.82 6.42
N GLU A 213 16.82 -20.81 5.57
CA GLU A 213 17.73 -21.30 4.53
C GLU A 213 17.31 -20.72 3.18
N GLY A 214 18.28 -20.53 2.27
CA GLY A 214 18.04 -19.96 0.93
C GLY A 214 18.17 -18.44 0.86
N VAL A 215 18.65 -17.80 1.92
CA VAL A 215 18.76 -16.34 2.04
C VAL A 215 20.03 -15.92 2.77
N LYS A 216 20.59 -14.77 2.40
CA LYS A 216 21.67 -14.10 3.14
C LYS A 216 21.43 -12.61 3.29
N TRP A 217 22.21 -12.00 4.18
CA TRP A 217 22.27 -10.55 4.30
C TRP A 217 22.86 -9.94 3.04
N LYS A 218 22.28 -8.83 2.60
CA LYS A 218 22.91 -7.92 1.63
C LYS A 218 24.15 -7.25 2.22
#